data_AF-A0A833E8D2-F1
#
_entry.id   AF-A0A833E8D2-F1
#
_cell.length_a   1.000
_cell.length_b   1.000
_cell.length_c   1.000
_cell.angle_alpha   90.00
_cell.angle_beta   90.00
_cell.angle_gamma   90.00
#
_symmetry.space_group_name_H-M   'P 1'
#
loop_
_entity.id
_entity.type
_entity.pdbx_description
1 polymer ?
#
loop_
_entity_poly.entity_id
_entity_poly.type
_entity_poly.pdbx_seq_one_letter_code
_entity_poly.pdbx_strand_id
1 'polypeptide(L)'
;MQRSISTRELSRELDSTLALLDKAARQLLYFESNLLNGTIEDTLFSLASHLDNIGRIGISDAYTYAEKARLLARYVRAYRLRVEQFHTLRGLSSVRDDVAAHLSDIRAFINRLRMYVG
;
A
#
# COMPACT_ATOMS: atom_id res chain seq x y z
N MET A 1 -13.98 29.27 -0.64
CA MET A 1 -13.23 28.94 0.60
C MET A 1 -12.15 27.94 0.24
N GLN A 2 -10.91 28.40 0.05
CA GLN A 2 -9.76 27.49 -0.04
C GLN A 2 -9.57 26.87 1.35
N ARG A 3 -9.79 25.55 1.48
CA ARG A 3 -9.40 24.83 2.69
C ARG A 3 -7.89 24.97 2.80
N SER A 4 -7.40 25.64 3.82
CA SER A 4 -5.99 25.53 4.20
C SER A 4 -5.75 24.05 4.46
N ILE A 5 -4.94 23.42 3.61
CA ILE A 5 -4.43 22.07 3.86
C ILE A 5 -3.81 22.13 5.25
N SER A 6 -4.31 21.34 6.19
CA SER A 6 -3.69 21.20 7.50
C SER A 6 -2.35 20.50 7.27
N THR A 7 -1.29 21.28 7.07
CA THR A 7 0.07 20.78 6.78
C THR A 7 0.54 19.77 7.82
N ARG A 8 0.10 19.93 9.07
CA ARG A 8 0.33 18.97 10.16
C ARG A 8 -0.40 17.64 9.93
N GLU A 9 -1.65 17.68 9.50
CA GLU A 9 -2.45 16.48 9.21
C GLU A 9 -1.88 15.74 8.01
N LEU A 10 -1.55 16.46 6.94
CA LEU A 10 -0.89 15.89 5.76
C LEU A 10 0.44 15.23 6.14
N SER A 11 1.28 15.90 6.94
CA SER A 11 2.56 15.34 7.37
C SER A 11 2.40 14.02 8.15
N ARG A 12 1.43 13.95 9.07
CA ARG A 12 1.12 12.72 9.82
C ARG A 12 0.64 11.59 8.91
N GLU A 13 -0.22 11.90 7.94
CA GLU A 13 -0.69 10.90 6.97
C GLU A 13 0.45 10.39 6.09
N LEU A 14 1.37 11.27 5.67
CA LEU A 14 2.57 10.88 4.92
C LEU A 14 3.50 9.97 5.75
N ASP A 15 3.73 10.30 7.03
CA ASP A 15 4.52 9.46 7.96
C ASP A 15 3.90 8.06 8.12
N SER A 16 2.59 8.01 8.34
CA SER A 16 1.84 6.77 8.53
C SER A 16 1.88 5.92 7.26
N THR A 17 1.73 6.55 6.09
CA THR A 17 1.81 5.90 4.79
C THR A 17 3.22 5.32 4.54
N LEU A 18 4.29 6.07 4.84
CA LEU A 18 5.66 5.59 4.73
C LEU A 18 5.94 4.41 5.66
N ALA A 19 5.45 4.46 6.91
CA ALA A 19 5.61 3.36 7.86
C ALA A 19 4.92 2.06 7.37
N LEU A 20 3.75 2.19 6.74
CA LEU A 20 3.05 1.06 6.11
C LEU A 20 3.78 0.53 4.89
N LEU A 21 4.35 1.40 4.05
CA LEU A 21 5.19 0.98 2.91
C LEU A 21 6.45 0.24 3.39
N ASP A 22 7.08 0.68 4.47
CA ASP A 22 8.23 -0.01 5.08
C ASP A 22 7.82 -1.36 5.67
N LYS A 23 6.66 -1.42 6.32
CA LYS A 23 6.10 -2.67 6.83
C LYS A 23 5.83 -3.66 5.69
N ALA A 24 5.16 -3.22 4.63
CA ALA A 24 4.88 -4.06 3.47
C ALA A 24 6.18 -4.55 2.81
N ALA A 25 7.19 -3.68 2.64
CA ALA A 25 8.49 -4.07 2.11
C ALA A 25 9.18 -5.15 2.98
N ARG A 26 9.12 -5.05 4.32
CA ARG A 26 9.62 -6.10 5.22
C ARG A 26 8.84 -7.40 5.09
N GLN A 27 7.52 -7.33 4.91
CA GLN A 27 6.68 -8.51 4.71
C GLN A 27 7.01 -9.25 3.41
N LEU A 28 7.46 -8.55 2.37
CA LEU A 28 7.92 -9.17 1.11
C LEU A 28 9.19 -10.03 1.28
N LEU A 29 10.04 -9.76 2.30
CA LEU A 29 11.20 -10.60 2.60
C LEU A 29 10.80 -12.01 3.02
N TYR A 30 9.66 -12.11 3.72
CA TYR A 30 9.07 -13.36 4.18
C TYR A 30 7.67 -13.53 3.56
N PHE A 31 7.57 -13.34 2.24
CA PHE A 31 6.29 -13.16 1.56
C PHE A 31 5.32 -14.32 1.76
N GLU A 32 5.79 -15.57 1.68
CA GLU A 32 4.94 -16.75 1.87
C GLU A 32 4.24 -16.76 3.24
N SER A 33 5.00 -16.54 4.32
CA SER A 33 4.45 -16.51 5.68
C SER A 33 3.46 -15.37 5.86
N ASN A 34 3.80 -14.18 5.38
CA ASN A 34 2.92 -13.00 5.47
C ASN A 34 1.70 -13.08 4.56
N LEU A 35 1.80 -13.83 3.45
CA LEU A 35 0.68 -14.16 2.60
C LEU A 35 -0.28 -15.08 3.35
N LEU A 36 0.19 -16.24 3.84
CA LEU A 36 -0.66 -17.25 4.44
C LEU A 36 -1.34 -16.79 5.73
N ASN A 37 -0.70 -15.90 6.50
CA ASN A 37 -1.30 -15.31 7.70
C ASN A 37 -2.17 -14.08 7.41
N GLY A 38 -2.30 -13.64 6.16
CA GLY A 38 -3.12 -12.49 5.74
C GLY A 38 -2.53 -11.10 6.06
N THR A 39 -1.38 -11.02 6.72
CA THR A 39 -0.87 -9.74 7.24
C THR A 39 -0.43 -8.74 6.16
N ILE A 40 -0.03 -9.21 4.98
CA ILE A 40 0.29 -8.32 3.85
C ILE A 40 -0.99 -7.73 3.24
N GLU A 41 -2.09 -8.49 3.20
CA GLU A 41 -3.42 -8.02 2.75
C GLU A 41 -3.90 -6.89 3.67
N ASP A 42 -3.85 -7.11 4.98
CA ASP A 42 -4.24 -6.09 5.97
C ASP A 42 -3.40 -4.82 5.85
N THR A 43 -2.10 -4.96 5.63
CA THR A 43 -1.19 -3.82 5.48
C THR A 43 -1.49 -3.02 4.21
N LEU A 44 -1.82 -3.70 3.09
CA LEU A 44 -2.25 -3.05 1.85
C LEU A 44 -3.61 -2.34 1.99
N PHE A 45 -4.55 -2.91 2.76
CA PHE A 45 -5.81 -2.25 3.08
C PHE A 45 -5.61 -1.00 3.94
N SER A 46 -4.78 -1.07 4.98
CA SER A 46 -4.43 0.11 5.77
C SER A 46 -3.75 1.17 4.90
N LEU A 47 -2.82 0.76 4.03
CA LEU A 47 -2.16 1.66 3.09
C LEU A 47 -3.16 2.41 2.19
N ALA A 48 -4.15 1.70 1.66
CA ALA A 48 -5.21 2.31 0.88
C ALA A 48 -6.05 3.32 1.68
N SER A 49 -6.31 3.05 2.96
CA SER A 49 -7.05 3.96 3.84
C SER A 49 -6.31 5.28 4.06
N HIS A 50 -5.01 5.22 4.34
CA HIS A 50 -4.18 6.43 4.51
C HIS A 50 -4.07 7.23 3.21
N LEU A 51 -3.95 6.56 2.06
CA LEU A 51 -3.96 7.23 0.76
C LEU A 51 -5.31 7.93 0.47
N ASP A 52 -6.43 7.33 0.89
CA ASP A 52 -7.76 7.96 0.79
C ASP A 52 -7.85 9.22 1.66
N ASN A 53 -7.29 9.18 2.87
CA ASN A 53 -7.21 10.34 3.76
C ASN A 53 -6.38 11.47 3.14
N ILE A 54 -5.23 11.16 2.55
CA ILE A 54 -4.42 12.14 1.80
C ILE A 54 -5.24 12.77 0.66
N GLY A 55 -6.05 11.96 -0.03
CA GLY A 55 -7.00 12.44 -1.03
C GLY A 55 -8.01 13.46 -0.46
N ARG A 56 -8.60 13.15 0.70
CA ARG A 56 -9.57 14.01 1.39
C ARG A 56 -8.97 15.33 1.88
N ILE A 57 -7.68 15.35 2.16
CA ILE A 57 -6.93 16.56 2.55
C ILE A 57 -6.71 17.50 1.34
N GLY A 58 -6.93 17.04 0.11
CA GLY A 58 -6.92 17.85 -1.10
C GLY A 58 -5.94 17.39 -2.18
N ILE A 59 -5.30 16.23 -2.02
CA ILE A 59 -4.37 15.68 -3.01
C ILE A 59 -5.09 14.62 -3.85
N SER A 60 -5.82 15.06 -4.87
CA SER A 60 -6.69 14.20 -5.70
C SER A 60 -6.00 12.95 -6.24
N ASP A 61 -4.73 13.05 -6.64
CA ASP A 61 -3.97 11.94 -7.20
C ASP A 61 -3.82 10.77 -6.22
N ALA A 62 -3.88 11.04 -4.90
CA ALA A 62 -3.80 10.01 -3.87
C ALA A 62 -4.95 9.01 -3.94
N TYR A 63 -6.13 9.38 -4.47
CA TYR A 63 -7.24 8.45 -4.69
C TYR A 63 -6.88 7.35 -5.69
N THR A 64 -6.12 7.67 -6.74
CA THR A 64 -5.65 6.68 -7.72
C THR A 64 -4.70 5.67 -7.07
N TYR A 65 -3.80 6.15 -6.21
CA TYR A 65 -2.89 5.28 -5.47
C TYR A 65 -3.62 4.48 -4.38
N ALA A 66 -4.66 5.04 -3.76
CA ALA A 66 -5.53 4.32 -2.83
C ALA A 66 -6.21 3.15 -3.54
N GLU A 67 -6.77 3.36 -4.72
CA GLU A 67 -7.39 2.30 -5.51
C GLU A 67 -6.37 1.24 -5.95
N LYS A 68 -5.18 1.65 -6.37
CA LYS A 68 -4.07 0.74 -6.65
C LYS A 68 -3.77 -0.16 -5.44
N ALA A 69 -3.67 0.39 -4.24
CA ALA A 69 -3.45 -0.38 -3.02
C ALA A 69 -4.61 -1.34 -2.68
N ARG A 70 -5.87 -0.95 -2.91
CA ARG A 70 -7.04 -1.85 -2.76
C ARG A 70 -7.00 -3.01 -3.73
N LEU A 71 -6.66 -2.75 -4.99
CA LEU A 71 -6.52 -3.78 -6.02
C LEU A 71 -5.40 -4.76 -5.68
N LEU A 72 -4.27 -4.29 -5.17
CA LEU A 72 -3.19 -5.15 -4.67
C LEU A 72 -3.66 -6.03 -3.51
N ALA A 73 -4.38 -5.48 -2.53
CA ALA A 73 -4.90 -6.25 -1.41
C ALA A 73 -5.82 -7.39 -1.91
N ARG A 74 -6.72 -7.09 -2.85
CA ARG A 74 -7.60 -8.09 -3.48
C ARG A 74 -6.82 -9.14 -4.28
N TYR A 75 -5.82 -8.71 -5.03
CA TYR A 75 -4.96 -9.60 -5.81
C TYR A 75 -4.22 -10.59 -4.91
N VAL A 76 -3.59 -10.09 -3.85
CA VAL A 76 -2.87 -10.91 -2.87
C VAL A 76 -3.82 -11.87 -2.14
N ARG A 77 -5.01 -11.41 -1.74
CA ARG A 77 -6.06 -12.26 -1.18
C ARG A 77 -6.47 -13.38 -2.13
N ALA A 78 -6.75 -13.05 -3.39
CA ALA A 78 -7.16 -14.03 -4.39
C ALA A 78 -6.07 -15.08 -4.61
N TYR A 79 -4.80 -14.67 -4.63
CA TYR A 79 -3.68 -15.59 -4.69
C TYR A 79 -3.59 -16.48 -3.43
N ARG A 80 -3.74 -15.93 -2.23
CA ARG A 80 -3.79 -16.70 -0.97
C ARG A 80 -4.88 -17.77 -1.00
N LEU A 81 -6.11 -17.40 -1.36
CA LEU A 81 -7.23 -18.35 -1.46
C LEU A 81 -6.95 -19.46 -2.48
N ARG A 82 -6.29 -19.13 -3.60
CA ARG A 82 -5.83 -20.13 -4.58
C ARG A 82 -4.79 -21.07 -3.96
N VAL A 83 -3.82 -20.56 -3.21
CA VAL A 83 -2.81 -21.39 -2.52
C VAL A 83 -3.50 -22.33 -1.53
N GLU A 84 -4.46 -21.84 -0.75
CA GLU A 84 -5.24 -22.62 0.21
C GLU A 84 -6.06 -23.72 -0.48
N GLN A 85 -6.67 -23.42 -1.63
CA GLN A 85 -7.52 -24.35 -2.37
C GLN A 85 -6.74 -25.44 -3.11
N PHE A 86 -5.62 -25.07 -3.74
CA PHE A 86 -4.87 -25.96 -4.63
C PHE A 86 -3.55 -26.47 -4.02
N HIS A 87 -3.22 -26.05 -2.80
CA HIS A 87 -1.99 -26.40 -2.09
C HIS A 87 -0.73 -26.19 -2.93
N THR A 88 -0.69 -25.10 -3.71
CA THR A 88 0.41 -24.79 -4.62
C THR A 88 0.84 -23.33 -4.51
N LEU A 89 2.16 -23.12 -4.43
CA LEU A 89 2.79 -21.79 -4.45
C LEU A 89 3.28 -21.39 -5.85
N ARG A 90 2.74 -22.04 -6.90
CA ARG A 90 3.13 -21.74 -8.28
C ARG A 90 2.79 -20.28 -8.61
N GLY A 91 3.83 -19.51 -8.94
CA GLY A 91 3.75 -18.09 -9.27
C GLY A 91 4.00 -17.14 -8.10
N LEU A 92 4.37 -17.66 -6.92
CA LEU A 92 4.58 -16.84 -5.72
C LEU A 92 5.60 -15.72 -5.93
N SER A 93 6.71 -16.00 -6.62
CA SER A 93 7.73 -15.00 -6.93
C SER A 93 7.20 -13.88 -7.83
N SER A 94 6.44 -14.23 -8.88
CA SER A 94 5.81 -13.23 -9.77
C SER A 94 4.87 -12.32 -8.99
N VAL A 95 4.01 -12.90 -8.14
CA VAL A 95 3.07 -12.15 -7.30
C VAL A 95 3.83 -11.21 -6.37
N ARG A 96 4.90 -11.69 -5.73
CA ARG A 96 5.76 -10.88 -4.85
C ARG A 96 6.37 -9.71 -5.60
N ASP A 97 6.92 -9.96 -6.79
CA ASP A 97 7.64 -8.97 -7.58
C ASP A 97 6.67 -7.90 -8.15
N ASP A 98 5.46 -8.31 -8.55
CA ASP A 98 4.39 -7.39 -8.95
C ASP A 98 3.97 -6.48 -7.78
N VAL A 99 3.77 -7.04 -6.58
CA VAL A 99 3.47 -6.25 -5.38
C VAL A 99 4.62 -5.30 -5.06
N ALA A 100 5.87 -5.75 -5.15
CA ALA A 100 7.05 -4.93 -4.90
C ALA A 100 7.13 -3.73 -5.86
N ALA A 101 6.90 -3.94 -7.15
CA ALA A 101 6.90 -2.90 -8.16
C ALA A 101 5.86 -1.82 -7.86
N HIS A 102 4.62 -2.23 -7.53
CA HIS A 102 3.57 -1.28 -7.21
C HIS A 102 3.76 -0.56 -5.86
N LEU A 103 4.34 -1.21 -4.85
CA LEU A 103 4.74 -0.52 -3.62
C LEU A 103 5.83 0.53 -3.89
N SER A 104 6.75 0.25 -4.81
CA SER A 104 7.77 1.23 -5.25
C SER A 104 7.12 2.46 -5.90
N ASP A 105 6.14 2.26 -6.79
CA ASP A 105 5.37 3.36 -7.40
C ASP A 105 4.68 4.25 -6.35
N ILE A 106 4.01 3.63 -5.38
CA ILE A 106 3.31 4.35 -4.30
C ILE A 106 4.33 5.13 -3.46
N ARG A 107 5.47 4.51 -3.14
CA ARG A 107 6.55 5.19 -2.40
C ARG A 107 7.09 6.39 -3.16
N ALA A 108 7.32 6.27 -4.47
CA ALA A 108 7.78 7.39 -5.29
C ALA A 108 6.78 8.56 -5.27
N PHE A 109 5.48 8.27 -5.32
CA PHE A 109 4.44 9.28 -5.15
C PHE A 109 4.51 9.98 -3.79
N ILE A 110 4.55 9.21 -2.70
CA ILE A 110 4.58 9.77 -1.33
C ILE A 110 5.85 10.56 -1.06
N ASN A 111 7.01 10.11 -1.55
CA ASN A 111 8.26 10.85 -1.44
C ASN A 111 8.21 12.19 -2.17
N ARG A 112 7.57 12.26 -3.35
CA ARG A 112 7.35 13.54 -4.03
C ARG A 112 6.50 14.49 -3.19
N LEU A 113 5.41 14.01 -2.60
CA LEU A 113 4.58 14.84 -1.71
C LEU A 113 5.35 15.35 -0.50
N ARG A 114 6.18 14.50 0.11
CA ARG A 114 7.04 14.86 1.24
C ARG A 114 7.94 16.06 0.94
N MET A 115 8.51 16.11 -0.27
CA MET A 115 9.39 17.22 -0.69
C MET A 115 8.69 18.58 -0.76
N TYR A 116 7.36 18.60 -0.94
CA TYR A 116 6.57 19.84 -0.99
C TYR A 116 5.99 20.27 0.36
N VAL A 117 6.03 19.39 1.36
CA VAL A 117 5.50 19.65 2.73
C VAL A 117 6.63 19.97 3.72
N GLY A 118 7.89 19.65 3.34
CA GLY A 118 9.11 19.96 4.10
C GLY A 118 9.60 21.39 3.91
#